data_AF-A0A9D0YWZ5-F1
#
_entry.id   AF-A0A9D0YWZ5-F1
#
_cell.length_a   1.000
_cell.length_b   1.000
_cell.length_c   1.000
_cell.angle_alpha   90.00
_cell.angle_beta   90.00
_cell.angle_gamma   90.00
#
_symmetry.space_group_name_H-M   'P 1'
#
loop_
_entity.id
_entity.type
_entity.pdbx_description
1 polymer ?
#
loop_
_entity_poly.entity_id
_entity_poly.type
_entity_poly.pdbx_seq_one_letter_code
_entity_poly.pdbx_strand_id
1 'polypeptide(L)'
;MMMKKALGLSLALLLAMAAVGPGMAEEASFVGIWELTGIIDASGTERSGEDIAHIVSALVLSGDGSWFMVLNEVSASGTWTVTDGRIVTEFSAGGVMEYTPSADGTLRSRDEGMEYIFTRVTLEEAQADGSGTERETTDGYRRAEYV
;
A
#
# COMPACT_ATOMS: atom_id res chain seq x y z
N MET A 1 -13.54 -19.07 19.82
CA MET A 1 -12.51 -18.03 20.09
C MET A 1 -11.49 -18.11 18.98
N MET A 2 -11.71 -17.38 17.89
CA MET A 2 -10.76 -17.28 16.77
C MET A 2 -10.14 -15.90 16.88
N MET A 3 -8.88 -15.85 17.30
CA MET A 3 -8.04 -14.67 17.14
C MET A 3 -7.92 -14.39 15.64
N LYS A 4 -8.75 -13.47 15.13
CA LYS A 4 -8.46 -12.80 13.87
C LYS A 4 -7.34 -11.82 14.20
N LYS A 5 -6.11 -12.19 13.86
CA LYS A 5 -4.94 -11.34 14.02
C LYS A 5 -5.18 -10.11 13.16
N ALA A 6 -5.72 -9.05 13.75
CA ALA A 6 -5.51 -7.70 13.24
C ALA A 6 -4.00 -7.51 13.26
N LEU A 7 -3.35 -7.63 12.09
CA LEU A 7 -2.01 -7.10 11.91
C LEU A 7 -2.16 -5.60 12.16
N GLY A 8 -1.88 -5.19 13.39
CA GLY A 8 -1.71 -3.79 13.72
C GLY A 8 -0.63 -3.25 12.81
N LEU A 9 -1.04 -2.48 11.80
CA LEU A 9 -0.16 -1.62 11.02
C LEU A 9 0.28 -0.47 11.95
N SER A 10 0.95 -0.82 13.04
CA SER A 10 1.41 0.12 14.06
C SER A 10 2.64 0.83 13.53
N LEU A 11 2.37 1.93 12.84
CA LEU A 11 3.02 3.22 13.02
C LEU A 11 4.54 3.18 13.25
N ALA A 12 5.27 2.99 12.17
CA ALA A 12 6.64 3.50 12.04
C ALA A 12 6.77 4.23 10.69
N LEU A 13 5.84 5.14 10.40
CA LEU A 13 5.95 6.09 9.30
C LEU A 13 6.94 7.18 9.73
N LEU A 14 8.23 6.87 9.69
CA LEU A 14 9.31 7.81 9.94
C LEU A 14 9.32 8.85 8.81
N LEU A 15 8.72 10.01 9.08
CA LEU A 15 8.87 11.21 8.26
C LEU A 15 10.35 11.61 8.24
N ALA A 16 11.07 11.20 7.20
CA ALA A 16 12.34 11.81 6.82
C ALA A 16 12.08 12.96 5.83
N MET A 17 11.73 14.14 6.36
CA MET A 17 11.88 15.38 5.61
C MET A 17 13.36 15.80 5.68
N ALA A 18 14.09 15.72 4.57
CA ALA A 18 15.41 16.32 4.45
C ALA A 18 15.72 16.78 3.01
N ALA A 19 15.90 18.09 2.85
CA ALA A 19 16.64 18.80 1.80
C ALA A 19 16.44 18.37 0.33
N VAL A 20 15.44 18.95 -0.34
CA VAL A 20 15.14 18.76 -1.77
C VAL A 20 16.22 19.42 -2.67
N GLY A 21 17.07 18.60 -3.30
CA GLY A 21 17.82 19.00 -4.50
C GLY A 21 16.92 18.96 -5.76
N PRO A 22 17.32 19.53 -6.91
CA PRO A 22 16.48 19.57 -8.11
C PRO A 22 16.10 18.20 -8.71
N GLY A 23 16.77 17.10 -8.31
CA GLY A 23 16.34 15.72 -8.60
C GLY A 23 15.31 15.14 -7.63
N MET A 24 15.16 15.74 -6.44
CA MET A 24 14.21 15.28 -5.42
C MET A 24 12.82 15.87 -5.58
N ALA A 25 12.61 16.88 -6.43
CA ALA A 25 11.28 17.48 -6.59
C ALA A 25 10.30 16.52 -7.27
N GLU A 26 10.77 15.77 -8.27
CA GLU A 26 10.00 14.74 -8.95
C GLU A 26 9.78 13.54 -8.02
N GLU A 27 10.81 13.07 -7.32
CA GLU A 27 10.70 12.01 -6.32
C GLU A 27 9.75 12.39 -5.17
N ALA A 28 9.85 13.60 -4.63
CA ALA A 28 8.98 14.09 -3.56
C ALA A 28 7.50 14.09 -3.95
N SER A 29 7.18 14.20 -5.25
CA SER A 29 5.80 14.12 -5.73
C SER A 29 5.21 12.71 -5.58
N PHE A 30 6.03 11.66 -5.55
CA PHE A 30 5.61 10.26 -5.46
C PHE A 30 5.63 9.69 -4.03
N VAL A 31 6.31 10.36 -3.11
CA VAL A 31 6.32 10.00 -1.67
C VAL A 31 4.88 9.96 -1.13
N GLY A 32 4.53 8.87 -0.46
CA GLY A 32 3.20 8.66 0.09
C GLY A 32 2.80 7.18 0.18
N ILE A 33 1.52 6.98 0.48
CA ILE A 33 0.88 5.66 0.57
C ILE A 33 0.01 5.50 -0.68
N TRP A 34 0.10 4.34 -1.29
CA TRP A 34 -0.59 3.96 -2.52
C TRP A 34 -1.28 2.62 -2.31
N GLU A 35 -2.58 2.56 -2.54
CA GLU A 35 -3.37 1.34 -2.38
C GLU A 35 -3.83 0.79 -3.73
N LEU A 36 -3.82 -0.52 -3.87
CA LEU A 36 -4.33 -1.18 -5.07
C LEU A 36 -5.85 -1.03 -5.13
N THR A 37 -6.33 -0.32 -6.14
CA THR A 37 -7.76 -0.07 -6.35
C THR A 37 -8.32 -0.76 -7.59
N GLY A 38 -7.46 -1.29 -8.46
CA GLY A 38 -7.90 -1.99 -9.66
C GLY A 38 -6.86 -2.97 -10.21
N ILE A 39 -7.36 -4.00 -10.89
CA ILE A 39 -6.56 -4.95 -11.66
C ILE A 39 -7.22 -5.11 -13.03
N ILE A 40 -6.45 -4.94 -14.10
CA ILE A 40 -6.86 -5.27 -15.47
C ILE A 40 -6.13 -6.54 -15.85
N ASP A 41 -6.85 -7.63 -16.12
CA ASP A 41 -6.22 -8.88 -16.53
C ASP A 41 -5.78 -8.87 -18.00
N ALA A 42 -5.07 -9.94 -18.40
CA ALA A 42 -4.57 -10.09 -19.77
C ALA A 42 -5.67 -10.09 -20.86
N SER A 43 -6.94 -10.32 -20.49
CA SER A 43 -8.08 -10.21 -21.41
C SER A 43 -8.61 -8.78 -21.55
N GLY A 44 -8.09 -7.85 -20.74
CA GLY A 44 -8.57 -6.47 -20.63
C GLY A 44 -9.75 -6.31 -19.68
N THR A 45 -10.09 -7.35 -18.90
CA THR A 45 -11.19 -7.26 -17.93
C THR A 45 -10.71 -6.55 -16.67
N GLU A 46 -11.36 -5.45 -16.33
CA GLU A 46 -11.10 -4.68 -15.12
C GLU A 46 -11.86 -5.27 -13.92
N ARG A 47 -11.17 -5.38 -12.79
CA ARG A 47 -11.71 -5.76 -11.47
C ARG A 47 -11.35 -4.67 -10.45
N SER A 48 -12.28 -4.30 -9.59
CA SER A 48 -12.10 -3.28 -8.56
C SER A 48 -13.05 -3.52 -7.37
N GLY A 49 -12.86 -2.78 -6.28
CA GLY A 49 -13.74 -2.86 -5.10
C GLY A 49 -13.78 -4.26 -4.48
N GLU A 50 -14.99 -4.81 -4.29
CA GLU A 50 -15.17 -6.13 -3.66
C GLU A 50 -14.46 -7.26 -4.40
N ASP A 51 -14.30 -7.16 -5.72
CA ASP A 51 -13.63 -8.18 -6.54
C ASP A 51 -12.15 -8.35 -6.18
N ILE A 52 -11.52 -7.31 -5.62
CA ILE A 52 -10.10 -7.31 -5.24
C ILE A 52 -9.89 -7.04 -3.74
N ALA A 53 -10.96 -6.89 -2.95
CA ALA A 53 -10.88 -6.53 -1.52
C ALA A 53 -10.13 -7.56 -0.65
N HIS A 54 -9.97 -8.80 -1.15
CA HIS A 54 -9.17 -9.84 -0.49
C HIS A 54 -7.66 -9.70 -0.76
N ILE A 55 -7.27 -8.84 -1.70
CA ILE A 55 -5.89 -8.53 -2.05
C ILE A 55 -5.50 -7.27 -1.28
N VAL A 56 -5.08 -7.44 -0.03
CA VAL A 56 -4.54 -6.30 0.74
C VAL A 56 -3.22 -5.91 0.09
N SER A 57 -3.20 -4.74 -0.53
CA SER A 57 -2.03 -4.21 -1.21
C SER A 57 -1.82 -2.73 -0.96
N ALA A 58 -0.84 -2.41 -0.10
CA ALA A 58 -0.40 -1.05 0.19
C ALA A 58 1.08 -0.94 -0.14
N LEU A 59 1.42 0.03 -1.00
CA LEU A 59 2.78 0.44 -1.34
C LEU A 59 3.08 1.78 -0.65
N VAL A 60 4.17 1.82 0.08
CA VAL A 60 4.68 3.03 0.73
C VAL A 60 5.98 3.42 0.05
N LEU A 61 6.03 4.63 -0.52
CA LEU A 61 7.23 5.25 -1.06
C LEU A 61 7.71 6.31 -0.06
N SER A 62 8.85 6.07 0.57
CA SER A 62 9.44 6.97 1.56
C SER A 62 10.38 7.98 0.89
N GLY A 63 10.44 9.20 1.44
CA GLY A 63 11.29 10.28 0.90
C GLY A 63 12.80 10.06 1.04
N ASP A 64 13.22 9.01 1.76
CA ASP A 64 14.61 8.59 1.86
C ASP A 64 15.03 7.61 0.75
N GLY A 65 14.15 7.34 -0.22
CA GLY A 65 14.38 6.38 -1.29
C GLY A 65 14.11 4.93 -0.90
N SER A 66 13.57 4.65 0.29
CA SER A 66 13.09 3.32 0.67
C SER A 66 11.63 3.10 0.27
N TRP A 67 11.27 1.85 -0.01
CA TRP A 67 9.87 1.46 -0.20
C TRP A 67 9.53 0.18 0.58
N PHE A 68 8.25 0.05 0.90
CA PHE A 68 7.68 -1.13 1.53
C PHE A 68 6.33 -1.44 0.87
N MET A 69 6.04 -2.73 0.65
CA MET A 69 4.75 -3.18 0.14
C MET A 69 4.28 -4.39 0.91
N VAL A 70 2.97 -4.49 1.13
CA VAL A 70 2.29 -5.75 1.41
C VAL A 70 1.48 -6.09 0.18
N LEU A 71 1.48 -7.34 -0.26
CA LEU A 71 0.61 -7.85 -1.32
C LEU A 71 0.25 -9.29 -0.97
N ASN A 72 -1.04 -9.61 -0.84
CA ASN A 72 -1.51 -10.97 -0.48
C ASN A 72 -0.81 -11.53 0.78
N GLU A 73 -0.75 -10.73 1.86
CA GLU A 73 -0.06 -11.06 3.13
C GLU A 73 1.46 -11.23 3.05
N VAL A 74 2.05 -11.16 1.85
CA VAL A 74 3.50 -11.16 1.66
C VAL A 74 4.00 -9.73 1.71
N SER A 75 5.02 -9.49 2.53
CA SER A 75 5.67 -8.17 2.58
C SER A 75 6.98 -8.19 1.80
N ALA A 76 7.26 -7.08 1.13
CA ALA A 76 8.48 -6.82 0.39
C ALA A 76 8.97 -5.39 0.65
N SER A 77 10.26 -5.16 0.45
CA SER A 77 10.86 -3.84 0.60
C SER A 77 12.14 -3.71 -0.21
N GLY A 78 12.58 -2.47 -0.39
CA GLY A 78 13.87 -2.16 -0.97
C GLY A 78 14.02 -0.68 -1.25
N THR A 79 14.67 -0.35 -2.36
CA THR A 79 14.96 1.04 -2.75
C THR A 79 14.18 1.42 -3.99
N TRP A 80 13.85 2.70 -4.11
CA TRP A 80 13.19 3.22 -5.30
C TRP A 80 13.85 4.52 -5.77
N THR A 81 13.74 4.76 -7.07
CA THR A 81 14.20 5.98 -7.73
C THR A 81 13.21 6.37 -8.83
N VAL A 82 13.32 7.59 -9.35
CA VAL A 82 12.62 7.97 -10.59
C VAL A 82 13.60 7.96 -11.76
N THR A 83 13.28 7.19 -12.80
CA THR A 83 14.05 7.11 -14.04
C THR A 83 13.11 7.29 -15.22
N ASP A 84 13.40 8.25 -16.10
CA ASP A 84 12.60 8.55 -17.30
C ASP A 84 11.09 8.72 -17.02
N GLY A 85 10.75 9.39 -15.91
CA GLY A 85 9.37 9.62 -15.47
C GLY A 85 8.65 8.38 -14.93
N ARG A 86 9.36 7.28 -14.70
CA ARG A 86 8.85 6.05 -14.07
C ARG A 86 9.45 5.89 -12.69
N ILE A 87 8.67 5.33 -11.76
CA ILE A 87 9.16 4.90 -10.46
C ILE A 87 9.72 3.49 -10.64
N VAL A 88 11.00 3.31 -10.35
CA VAL A 88 11.68 2.01 -10.42
C VAL A 88 11.95 1.55 -9.01
N THR A 89 11.32 0.45 -8.60
CA THR A 89 11.53 -0.18 -7.29
C THR A 89 12.42 -1.40 -7.44
N GLU A 90 13.53 -1.43 -6.71
CA GLU A 90 14.42 -2.58 -6.59
C GLU A 90 14.13 -3.31 -5.29
N PHE A 91 13.98 -4.64 -5.37
CA PHE A 91 13.70 -5.47 -4.21
C PHE A 91 15.00 -5.81 -3.48
N SER A 92 14.97 -5.80 -2.15
CA SER A 92 16.11 -6.25 -1.33
C SER A 92 16.49 -7.72 -1.59
N ALA A 93 15.52 -8.54 -2.00
CA ALA A 93 15.70 -9.94 -2.38
C ALA A 93 16.17 -10.12 -3.85
N GLY A 94 16.35 -9.02 -4.59
CA GLY A 94 16.59 -9.01 -6.03
C GLY A 94 15.31 -8.97 -6.84
N GLY A 95 15.41 -8.40 -8.04
CA GLY A 95 14.28 -8.11 -8.92
C GLY A 95 13.96 -6.62 -8.96
N VAL A 96 13.24 -6.22 -10.00
CA VAL A 96 12.83 -4.84 -10.26
C VAL A 96 11.35 -4.84 -10.63
N MET A 97 10.63 -3.82 -10.17
CA MET A 97 9.28 -3.51 -10.63
C MET A 97 9.21 -2.03 -10.99
N GLU A 98 8.43 -1.73 -12.02
CA GLU A 98 8.26 -0.37 -12.53
C GLU A 98 6.81 0.07 -12.36
N TYR A 99 6.63 1.33 -11.99
CA TYR A 99 5.35 2.01 -11.94
C TYR A 99 5.36 3.22 -12.86
N THR A 100 4.37 3.30 -13.73
CA THR A 100 4.13 4.43 -14.63
C THR A 100 3.07 5.34 -14.00
N PRO A 101 3.41 6.61 -13.70
CA PRO A 101 2.42 7.60 -13.33
C PRO A 101 1.45 7.85 -14.48
N SER A 102 0.16 7.87 -14.16
CA SER A 102 -0.91 8.18 -15.10
C SER A 102 -1.42 9.61 -14.88
N ALA A 103 -2.01 10.20 -15.93
CA ALA A 103 -2.53 11.57 -15.90
C ALA A 103 -3.72 11.74 -14.94
N ASP A 104 -4.40 10.64 -14.59
CA ASP A 104 -5.48 10.58 -13.59
C ASP A 104 -4.95 10.59 -12.13
N GLY A 105 -3.63 10.64 -11.93
CA GLY A 105 -3.01 10.63 -10.61
C GLY A 105 -2.80 9.24 -10.02
N THR A 106 -3.08 8.17 -10.78
CA THR A 106 -2.80 6.78 -10.38
C THR A 106 -1.38 6.35 -10.74
N LEU A 107 -0.88 5.31 -10.07
CA LEU A 107 0.28 4.56 -10.53
C LEU A 107 -0.17 3.26 -11.19
N ARG A 108 0.46 2.92 -12.31
CA ARG A 108 0.21 1.69 -13.06
C ARG A 108 1.45 0.80 -13.03
N SER A 109 1.35 -0.43 -12.58
CA SER A 109 2.41 -1.44 -12.79
C SER A 109 1.89 -2.57 -13.66
N ARG A 110 2.80 -3.29 -14.32
CA ARG A 110 2.45 -4.44 -15.15
C ARG A 110 3.32 -5.62 -14.77
N ASP A 111 2.68 -6.75 -14.49
CA ASP A 111 3.36 -8.01 -14.21
C ASP A 111 2.55 -9.18 -14.77
N GLU A 112 3.24 -10.14 -15.37
CA GLU A 112 2.65 -11.33 -16.00
C GLU A 112 1.43 -11.07 -16.92
N GLY A 113 1.38 -9.90 -17.58
CA GLY A 113 0.27 -9.52 -18.46
C GLY A 113 -0.95 -8.95 -17.75
N MET A 114 -0.91 -8.81 -16.43
CA MET A 114 -1.87 -8.07 -15.63
C MET A 114 -1.36 -6.64 -15.39
N GLU A 115 -2.27 -5.68 -15.36
CA GLU A 115 -1.99 -4.31 -14.96
C GLU A 115 -2.62 -4.02 -13.60
N TYR A 116 -1.86 -3.40 -12.72
CA TYR A 116 -2.27 -3.05 -11.37
C TYR A 116 -2.38 -1.53 -11.25
N ILE A 117 -3.47 -1.06 -10.67
CA ILE A 117 -3.81 0.35 -10.54
C ILE A 117 -3.75 0.72 -9.07
N PHE A 118 -2.85 1.63 -8.73
CA PHE A 118 -2.71 2.14 -7.37
C PHE A 118 -3.18 3.58 -7.29
N THR A 119 -4.01 3.85 -6.28
CA THR A 119 -4.50 5.20 -5.97
C THR A 119 -3.81 5.70 -4.71
N ARG A 120 -3.47 6.98 -4.70
CA ARG A 120 -2.87 7.60 -3.51
C ARG A 120 -3.91 7.70 -2.41
N VAL A 121 -3.53 7.31 -1.20
CA VAL A 121 -4.35 7.46 0.00
C VAL A 121 -3.60 8.24 1.08
N THR A 122 -4.37 8.85 1.96
CA THR A 122 -3.88 9.46 3.19
C THR A 122 -3.62 8.39 4.24
N LEU A 123 -2.81 8.75 5.25
CA LEU A 123 -2.58 7.87 6.40
C LEU A 123 -3.88 7.58 7.18
N GLU A 124 -4.83 8.52 7.19
CA GLU A 124 -6.14 8.36 7.84
C GLU A 124 -7.00 7.33 7.09
N GLU A 125 -7.06 7.41 5.77
CA GLU A 125 -7.78 6.44 4.91
C GLU A 125 -7.18 5.03 5.06
N ALA A 126 -5.86 4.90 4.98
CA ALA A 126 -5.16 3.62 5.17
C ALA A 126 -5.39 2.99 6.56
N GLN A 127 -5.65 3.81 7.58
CA GLN A 127 -5.97 3.34 8.93
C GLN A 127 -7.46 2.97 9.09
N ALA A 128 -8.35 3.69 8.42
CA ALA A 128 -9.79 3.42 8.44
C ALA A 128 -10.13 2.05 7.84
N ASP A 129 -9.50 1.69 6.72
CA ASP A 129 -9.68 0.39 6.06
C ASP A 129 -9.13 -0.78 6.88
N GLY A 130 -8.14 -0.52 7.75
CA GLY A 130 -7.67 -1.49 8.74
C GLY A 130 -8.57 -1.65 9.98
N SER A 131 -9.61 -0.82 10.14
CA SER A 131 -10.39 -0.70 11.38
C SER A 131 -11.85 -1.17 11.29
N GLY A 132 -12.38 -1.55 10.13
CA GLY A 132 -13.76 -2.07 10.02
C GLY A 132 -13.86 -3.52 10.53
N THR A 133 -14.33 -3.83 11.73
CA THR A 133 -15.65 -3.53 12.30
C THR A 133 -15.60 -3.79 13.80
N GLU A 134 -15.84 -2.78 14.63
CA GLU A 134 -16.35 -3.00 15.99
C GLU A 134 -17.79 -3.51 15.84
N ARG A 135 -17.94 -4.83 15.88
CA ARG A 135 -19.26 -5.45 15.94
C ARG A 135 -19.87 -5.10 17.29
N GLU A 136 -20.88 -4.23 17.25
CA GLU A 136 -21.76 -3.91 18.38
C GLU A 136 -22.16 -5.22 19.09
N THR A 137 -21.55 -5.51 20.25
CA THR A 137 -21.97 -6.63 21.08
C THR A 137 -23.20 -6.20 21.85
N THR A 138 -24.36 -6.46 21.27
CA THR A 138 -25.60 -6.48 22.04
C THR A 138 -25.51 -7.65 23.03
N ASP A 139 -25.46 -7.27 24.31
CA ASP A 139 -25.85 -8.06 25.47
C ASP A 139 -24.88 -9.14 26.01
N GLY A 140 -24.71 -9.14 27.34
CA GLY A 140 -23.99 -10.22 28.03
C GLY A 140 -22.97 -9.81 29.10
N TYR A 141 -23.27 -8.80 29.93
CA TYR A 141 -22.50 -8.50 31.13
C TYR A 141 -22.52 -9.71 32.11
N ARG A 142 -21.43 -10.48 32.19
CA ARG A 142 -21.16 -11.36 33.36
C ARG A 142 -19.67 -11.38 33.72
N ARG A 143 -19.35 -10.45 34.62
CA ARG A 143 -18.54 -10.59 35.84
C ARG A 143 -17.71 -11.89 35.95
N ALA A 144 -16.39 -11.76 35.90
CA ALA A 144 -15.48 -12.69 36.55
C ALA A 144 -14.69 -11.91 37.60
N GLU A 145 -14.96 -12.25 38.86
CA GLU A 145 -14.25 -11.76 40.03
C GLU A 145 -12.84 -12.38 40.04
N TYR A 146 -11.83 -11.56 40.31
CA TYR A 146 -10.48 -12.04 40.59
C TYR A 146 -10.45 -12.57 42.03
N VAL A 147 -10.07 -13.84 42.20
CA VAL A 147 -9.38 -14.35 43.40
C VAL A 147 -8.00 -14.80 42.94
#